data_AF-A0A7S2HCU7-F1
#
_entry.id   AF-A0A7S2HCU7-F1
#
_cell.length_a   1.000
_cell.length_b   1.000
_cell.length_c   1.000
_cell.angle_alpha   90.00
_cell.angle_beta   90.00
_cell.angle_gamma   90.00
#
_symmetry.space_group_name_H-M   'P 1'
#
loop_
_entity.id
_entity.type
_entity.pdbx_description
1 polymer ?
#
loop_
_entity_poly.entity_id
_entity_poly.type
_entity_poly.pdbx_seq_one_letter_code
_entity_poly.pdbx_strand_id
1 'polypeptide(L)'
;MLITRRAASKITFPGVWTNACCSHPLHGRSPSELDVGTGRAMPGAKHAARRKLEHELGIDEAQVPHDGFRYLGRYRYWAADTLTHGHEAPWGEHEVDYILLFRGAVQLQPNPEEVSETRYVTADELRQMLADDSLLWSPWFLGI
;
A
#
# COMPACT_ATOMS: atom_id res chain seq x y z
N MET A 1 11.07 -3.91 7.29
CA MET A 1 9.84 -3.33 6.70
C MET A 1 8.92 -4.48 6.31
N LEU A 2 7.61 -4.31 6.45
CA LEU A 2 6.64 -5.26 5.89
C LEU A 2 6.44 -4.96 4.39
N ILE A 3 6.58 -5.98 3.56
CA ILE A 3 6.21 -5.98 2.14
C ILE A 3 5.15 -7.05 1.90
N THR A 4 4.33 -6.83 0.87
CA THR A 4 3.25 -7.73 0.50
C THR A 4 3.34 -8.06 -0.98
N ARG A 5 2.88 -9.25 -1.35
CA ARG A 5 2.66 -9.63 -2.74
C ARG A 5 1.18 -9.57 -3.03
N ARG A 6 0.79 -8.78 -4.02
CA ARG A 6 -0.62 -8.61 -4.41
C ARG A 6 -1.21 -9.96 -4.82
N ALA A 7 -2.45 -10.22 -4.46
CA ALA A 7 -3.15 -11.43 -4.90
C ALA A 7 -3.31 -11.46 -6.43
N ALA A 8 -3.41 -12.66 -7.00
CA ALA A 8 -3.61 -12.85 -8.43
C ALA A 8 -4.99 -12.35 -8.92
N SER A 9 -5.95 -12.22 -8.00
CA SER A 9 -7.30 -11.70 -8.24
C SER A 9 -7.36 -10.17 -8.38
N LYS A 10 -6.29 -9.43 -8.10
CA LYS A 10 -6.27 -7.97 -8.21
C LYS A 10 -6.39 -7.54 -9.67
N ILE A 11 -7.24 -6.55 -9.93
CA ILE A 11 -7.44 -5.98 -11.27
C ILE A 11 -6.15 -5.31 -11.76
N THR A 12 -5.53 -4.47 -10.92
CA THR A 12 -4.26 -3.80 -11.23
C THR A 12 -3.09 -4.52 -10.58
N PHE A 13 -2.01 -4.71 -11.33
CA PHE A 13 -0.73 -5.27 -10.90
C PHE A 13 -0.88 -6.56 -10.05
N PRO A 14 -1.59 -7.60 -10.53
CA PRO A 14 -1.64 -8.89 -9.82
C PRO A 14 -0.26 -9.52 -9.66
N GLY A 15 0.00 -10.14 -8.51
CA GLY A 15 1.21 -10.92 -8.26
C GLY A 15 2.52 -10.14 -8.09
N VAL A 16 2.49 -8.80 -8.12
CA VAL A 16 3.69 -7.97 -7.87
C VAL A 16 3.91 -7.74 -6.36
N TRP A 17 5.17 -7.64 -5.97
CA TRP A 17 5.60 -7.21 -4.64
C TRP A 17 5.49 -5.70 -4.47
N THR A 18 5.11 -5.25 -3.28
CA THR A 18 4.90 -3.83 -2.96
C THR A 18 5.10 -3.57 -1.45
N ASN A 19 4.98 -2.31 -1.03
CA ASN A 19 4.93 -1.91 0.38
C ASN A 19 3.73 -2.53 1.12
N ALA A 20 3.71 -2.39 2.45
CA ALA A 20 2.72 -3.01 3.34
C ALA A 20 1.25 -2.93 2.87
N CYS A 21 0.77 -1.77 2.43
CA CYS A 21 -0.63 -1.57 2.04
C CYS A 21 -0.75 -0.30 1.17
N CYS A 22 -1.49 -0.37 0.07
CA CYS A 22 -1.83 0.76 -0.82
C CYS A 22 -3.32 0.72 -1.15
N SER A 23 -4.01 1.85 -1.00
CA SER A 23 -5.43 1.97 -1.28
C SER A 23 -5.87 3.43 -1.23
N HIS A 24 -7.12 3.68 -1.58
CA HIS A 24 -7.70 5.02 -1.60
C HIS A 24 -8.52 5.37 -0.36
N PRO A 25 -8.47 6.63 0.08
CA PRO A 25 -9.50 7.21 0.93
C PRO A 25 -10.85 7.26 0.20
N LEU A 26 -11.92 6.98 0.92
CA LEU A 26 -13.28 6.97 0.39
C LEU A 26 -14.04 8.27 0.70
N HIS A 27 -14.80 8.75 -0.28
CA HIS A 27 -15.75 9.85 -0.06
C HIS A 27 -16.97 9.37 0.74
N GLY A 28 -17.52 10.23 1.61
CA GLY A 28 -18.78 9.99 2.31
C GLY A 28 -18.72 9.02 3.51
N ARG A 29 -17.53 8.64 3.97
CA ARG A 29 -17.39 7.82 5.19
C ARG A 29 -17.48 8.63 6.49
N SER A 30 -17.87 7.93 7.56
CA SER A 30 -17.77 8.39 8.93
C SER A 30 -17.01 7.34 9.76
N PRO A 31 -15.89 7.68 10.43
CA PRO A 31 -15.20 8.96 10.38
C PRO A 31 -14.69 9.30 8.96
N SER A 32 -14.52 10.60 8.67
CA SER A 32 -14.10 11.06 7.33
C SER A 32 -12.72 10.53 6.96
N GLU A 33 -12.60 10.00 5.75
CA GLU A 33 -11.31 9.64 5.14
C GLU A 33 -10.75 10.76 4.27
N LEU A 34 -11.49 11.87 4.11
CA LEU A 34 -11.03 13.02 3.35
C LEU A 34 -10.29 13.99 4.26
N ASP A 35 -9.07 14.34 3.83
CA ASP A 35 -8.26 15.38 4.45
C ASP A 35 -8.63 16.76 3.89
N VAL A 36 -8.96 17.69 4.79
CA VAL A 36 -9.24 19.09 4.45
C VAL A 36 -8.11 20.00 4.96
N GLY A 37 -7.69 20.94 4.13
CA GLY A 37 -6.65 21.93 4.46
C GLY A 37 -5.21 21.47 4.20
N THR A 38 -4.25 22.26 4.71
CA THR A 38 -2.80 22.11 4.44
C THR A 38 -2.02 21.56 5.63
N GLY A 39 -2.71 21.11 6.69
CA GLY A 39 -2.08 20.56 7.89
C GLY A 39 -1.28 19.29 7.60
N ARG A 40 -0.39 18.89 8.53
CA ARG A 40 0.41 17.65 8.39
C ARG A 40 -0.17 16.45 9.14
N ALA A 41 -1.31 16.62 9.81
CA ALA A 41 -1.93 15.57 10.61
C ALA A 41 -2.54 14.44 9.76
N MET A 42 -3.06 14.79 8.57
CA MET A 42 -3.70 13.90 7.60
C MET A 42 -4.63 12.84 8.23
N PRO A 43 -5.61 13.25 9.07
CA PRO A 43 -6.48 12.32 9.77
C PRO A 43 -7.31 11.42 8.85
N GLY A 44 -7.71 11.91 7.68
CA GLY A 44 -8.51 11.18 6.71
C GLY A 44 -7.74 10.02 6.08
N ALA A 45 -6.55 10.28 5.55
CA ALA A 45 -5.67 9.25 5.01
C ALA A 45 -5.34 8.18 6.07
N LYS A 46 -5.18 8.56 7.34
CA LYS A 46 -4.95 7.62 8.44
C LYS A 46 -6.15 6.72 8.72
N HIS A 47 -7.39 7.23 8.64
CA HIS A 47 -8.59 6.39 8.75
C HIS A 47 -8.64 5.36 7.62
N ALA A 48 -8.39 5.80 6.38
CA ALA A 48 -8.34 4.90 5.23
C ALA A 48 -7.27 3.81 5.38
N ALA A 49 -6.08 4.19 5.84
CA ALA A 49 -4.98 3.26 6.10
C ALA A 49 -5.35 2.21 7.15
N ARG A 50 -5.95 2.60 8.28
CA ARG A 50 -6.39 1.66 9.34
C ARG A 50 -7.41 0.66 8.80
N ARG A 51 -8.46 1.14 8.13
CA ARG A 51 -9.49 0.29 7.50
C ARG A 51 -8.87 -0.70 6.51
N LYS A 52 -7.89 -0.27 5.73
CA LYS A 52 -7.28 -1.11 4.68
C LYS A 52 -6.24 -2.07 5.21
N LEU A 53 -5.52 -1.72 6.28
CA LEU A 53 -4.67 -2.67 7.02
C LEU A 53 -5.51 -3.78 7.66
N GLU A 54 -6.68 -3.46 8.20
CA GLU A 54 -7.62 -4.48 8.69
C GLU A 54 -8.12 -5.35 7.53
N HIS A 55 -8.62 -4.73 6.45
CA HIS A 55 -9.20 -5.46 5.32
C HIS A 55 -8.19 -6.36 4.58
N GLU A 56 -6.98 -5.87 4.29
CA GLU A 56 -5.99 -6.63 3.50
C GLU A 56 -5.11 -7.54 4.34
N LEU A 57 -4.76 -7.11 5.56
CA LEU A 57 -3.76 -7.78 6.39
C LEU A 57 -4.32 -8.34 7.70
N GLY A 58 -5.61 -8.14 7.99
CA GLY A 58 -6.23 -8.59 9.24
C GLY A 58 -5.65 -7.92 10.48
N ILE A 59 -5.02 -6.75 10.33
CA ILE A 59 -4.44 -6.02 11.45
C ILE A 59 -5.55 -5.29 12.19
N ASP A 60 -5.85 -5.74 13.40
CA ASP A 60 -6.83 -5.09 14.27
C ASP A 60 -6.48 -3.61 14.49
N GLU A 61 -7.51 -2.77 14.40
CA GLU A 61 -7.43 -1.32 14.52
C GLU A 61 -6.79 -0.81 15.84
N ALA A 62 -6.87 -1.59 16.92
CA ALA A 62 -6.26 -1.27 18.21
C ALA A 62 -4.74 -1.42 18.19
N GLN A 63 -4.19 -2.23 17.29
CA GLN A 63 -2.74 -2.41 17.13
C GLN A 63 -2.10 -1.26 16.32
N VAL A 64 -2.91 -0.53 15.55
CA VAL A 64 -2.49 0.58 14.69
C VAL A 64 -3.23 1.86 15.07
N PRO A 65 -2.98 2.43 16.26
CA PRO A 65 -3.65 3.65 16.70
C PRO A 65 -3.38 4.80 15.74
N HIS A 66 -4.37 5.67 15.56
CA HIS A 66 -4.34 6.78 14.59
C HIS A 66 -3.13 7.70 14.75
N ASP A 67 -2.76 8.03 15.98
CA ASP A 67 -1.60 8.87 16.30
C ASP A 67 -0.26 8.14 16.14
N GLY A 68 -0.27 6.82 15.96
CA GLY A 68 0.92 6.01 15.65
C GLY A 68 1.42 6.19 14.21
N PHE A 69 0.60 6.76 13.32
CA PHE A 69 0.98 7.02 11.94
C PHE A 69 1.71 8.36 11.79
N ARG A 70 2.85 8.31 11.11
CA ARG A 70 3.61 9.48 10.68
C ARG A 70 3.41 9.72 9.19
N TYR A 71 2.90 10.90 8.85
CA TYR A 71 2.84 11.38 7.47
C TYR A 71 4.17 12.01 7.05
N LEU A 72 4.75 11.56 5.94
CA LEU A 72 5.98 12.14 5.40
C LEU A 72 5.71 13.21 4.35
N GLY A 73 4.80 12.96 3.43
CA GLY A 73 4.55 13.82 2.28
C GLY A 73 3.68 13.12 1.24
N ARG A 74 3.57 13.75 0.08
CA ARG A 74 2.88 13.20 -1.08
C ARG A 74 3.81 13.16 -2.27
N TYR A 75 3.59 12.18 -3.14
CA TYR A 75 4.20 12.14 -4.47
C TYR A 75 3.11 11.88 -5.49
N ARG A 76 3.28 12.42 -6.69
CA ARG A 76 2.35 12.25 -7.79
C ARG A 76 2.99 11.34 -8.82
N TYR A 77 2.30 10.27 -9.20
CA TYR A 77 2.77 9.32 -10.18
C TYR A 77 1.63 8.85 -11.07
N TRP A 78 1.99 8.20 -12.18
CA TRP A 78 1.06 7.45 -13.01
C TRP A 78 1.78 6.24 -13.57
N ALA A 79 1.06 5.12 -13.71
CA ALA A 79 1.61 3.88 -14.21
C ALA A 79 0.51 3.06 -14.89
N ALA A 80 0.75 2.65 -16.14
CA ALA A 80 -0.10 1.67 -16.80
C ALA A 80 0.36 0.25 -16.43
N ASP A 81 -0.58 -0.69 -16.26
CA ASP A 81 -0.27 -2.09 -15.95
C ASP A 81 0.07 -2.88 -17.24
N THR A 82 1.20 -2.51 -17.83
CA THR A 82 1.67 -3.08 -19.08
C THR A 82 2.25 -4.48 -18.93
N LEU A 83 2.65 -4.87 -17.71
CA LEU A 83 3.12 -6.22 -17.42
C LEU A 83 1.97 -7.23 -17.51
N THR A 84 0.79 -6.87 -17.01
CA THR A 84 -0.38 -7.75 -17.00
C THR A 84 -1.16 -7.66 -18.31
N HIS A 85 -1.31 -6.45 -18.87
CA HIS A 85 -2.23 -6.19 -19.98
C HIS A 85 -1.56 -5.75 -21.29
N GLY A 86 -0.23 -5.70 -21.35
CA GLY A 86 0.52 -5.28 -22.53
C GLY A 86 0.49 -3.77 -22.78
N HIS A 87 0.98 -3.33 -23.93
CA HIS A 87 1.14 -1.90 -24.25
C HIS A 87 -0.18 -1.09 -24.32
N GLU A 88 -1.30 -1.75 -24.61
CA GLU A 88 -2.63 -1.13 -24.67
C GLU A 88 -3.42 -1.36 -23.37
N ALA A 89 -2.73 -1.43 -22.22
CA ALA A 89 -3.33 -1.72 -20.92
C ALA A 89 -4.54 -0.79 -20.63
N PRO A 90 -5.73 -1.35 -20.39
CA PRO A 90 -6.91 -0.55 -20.03
C PRO A 90 -6.90 -0.13 -18.56
N TRP A 91 -5.99 -0.69 -17.76
CA TRP A 91 -5.88 -0.48 -16.33
C TRP A 91 -4.53 0.14 -15.95
N GLY A 92 -4.55 0.99 -14.93
CA GLY A 92 -3.39 1.68 -14.40
C GLY A 92 -3.76 2.55 -13.21
N GLU A 93 -2.78 3.30 -12.71
CA GLU A 93 -2.90 4.23 -11.59
C GLU A 93 -2.53 5.65 -12.03
N HIS A 94 -3.19 6.66 -11.47
CA HIS A 94 -2.82 8.08 -11.57
C HIS A 94 -3.19 8.80 -10.27
N GLU A 95 -2.21 8.99 -9.40
CA GLU A 95 -2.49 9.31 -8.00
C GLU A 95 -1.66 10.47 -7.47
N VAL A 96 -2.19 11.12 -6.43
CA VAL A 96 -1.41 11.88 -5.46
C VAL A 96 -1.38 11.03 -4.19
N ASP A 97 -0.32 10.26 -4.02
CA ASP A 97 -0.25 9.22 -3.00
C ASP A 97 0.35 9.76 -1.69
N TYR A 98 -0.23 9.32 -0.56
CA TYR A 98 0.08 9.81 0.78
C TYR A 98 1.02 8.84 1.48
N ILE A 99 2.25 9.27 1.75
CA ILE A 99 3.24 8.41 2.40
C ILE A 99 3.03 8.41 3.91
N LEU A 100 2.49 7.29 4.41
CA LEU A 100 2.27 7.02 5.83
C LEU A 100 3.26 5.96 6.33
N LEU A 101 3.89 6.20 7.47
CA LEU A 101 4.70 5.21 8.18
C LEU A 101 4.07 4.87 9.51
N PHE A 102 4.12 3.58 9.82
CA PHE A 102 3.78 3.04 11.13
C PHE A 102 4.93 2.15 11.61
N ARG A 103 5.24 2.20 12.91
CA ARG A 103 6.20 1.31 13.56
C ARG A 103 5.58 0.74 14.81
N GLY A 104 5.30 -0.56 14.77
CA GLY A 104 4.75 -1.31 15.89
C GLY A 104 4.74 -2.80 15.56
N ALA A 105 4.64 -3.62 16.60
CA ALA A 105 4.37 -5.04 16.43
C ALA A 105 2.88 -5.22 16.10
N VAL A 106 2.57 -6.04 15.10
CA VAL A 106 1.21 -6.34 14.68
C VAL A 106 1.06 -7.84 14.43
N GLN A 107 -0.14 -8.37 14.64
CA GLN A 107 -0.52 -9.70 14.17
C GLN A 107 -1.12 -9.60 12.77
N LEU A 108 -0.73 -10.52 11.88
CA LEU A 108 -1.20 -10.57 10.50
C LEU A 108 -2.18 -11.73 10.32
N GLN A 109 -3.29 -11.47 9.66
CA GLN A 109 -4.22 -12.45 9.10
C GLN A 109 -4.58 -12.02 7.68
N PRO A 110 -3.67 -12.16 6.70
CA PRO A 110 -3.86 -11.60 5.36
C PRO A 110 -5.09 -12.17 4.67
N ASN A 111 -5.85 -11.30 4.00
CA ASN A 111 -6.95 -11.71 3.13
C ASN A 111 -6.37 -12.28 1.82
N PRO A 112 -6.57 -13.58 1.50
CA PRO A 112 -5.98 -14.20 0.31
C PRO A 112 -6.51 -13.63 -1.01
N GLU A 113 -7.65 -12.92 -1.00
CA GLU A 113 -8.16 -12.21 -2.18
C GLU A 113 -7.43 -10.88 -2.45
N GLU A 114 -6.67 -10.38 -1.48
CA GLU A 114 -5.97 -9.10 -1.53
C GLU A 114 -4.44 -9.29 -1.56
N VAL A 115 -3.94 -10.19 -0.70
CA VAL A 115 -2.51 -10.43 -0.47
C VAL A 115 -2.23 -11.92 -0.56
N SER A 116 -1.35 -12.32 -1.50
CA SER A 116 -0.93 -13.72 -1.66
C SER A 116 0.24 -14.10 -0.76
N GLU A 117 1.09 -13.13 -0.41
CA GLU A 117 2.28 -13.38 0.41
C GLU A 117 2.65 -12.13 1.23
N THR A 118 3.24 -12.34 2.42
CA THR A 118 3.77 -11.26 3.25
C THR A 118 5.19 -11.59 3.67
N ARG A 119 6.04 -10.56 3.78
CA ARG A 119 7.41 -10.74 4.27
C ARG A 119 7.87 -9.53 5.08
N TYR A 120 8.47 -9.78 6.23
CA TYR A 120 9.29 -8.79 6.91
C TYR A 120 10.71 -8.89 6.38
N VAL A 121 11.25 -7.77 5.91
CA VAL A 121 12.60 -7.69 5.34
C VAL A 121 13.45 -6.63 6.04
N THR A 122 14.74 -6.94 6.22
CA THR A 122 15.78 -5.96 6.51
C THR A 122 16.10 -5.12 5.27
N ALA A 123 16.91 -4.07 5.43
CA ALA A 123 17.36 -3.26 4.30
C ALA A 123 18.21 -4.08 3.31
N ASP A 124 19.04 -5.00 3.80
CA ASP A 124 19.90 -5.84 2.95
C ASP A 124 19.10 -6.91 2.21
N GLU A 125 18.14 -7.57 2.88
CA GLU A 125 17.23 -8.50 2.20
C GLU A 125 16.40 -7.79 1.13
N LEU A 126 15.90 -6.59 1.42
CA LEU A 126 15.17 -5.81 0.42
C LEU A 126 16.05 -5.48 -0.80
N ARG A 127 17.30 -5.07 -0.59
CA ARG A 127 18.24 -4.82 -1.71
C ARG A 127 18.50 -6.08 -2.54
N GLN A 128 18.62 -7.24 -1.89
CA GLN A 128 18.80 -8.51 -2.58
C GLN A 128 17.56 -8.87 -3.41
N MET A 129 16.36 -8.72 -2.85
CA MET A 129 15.12 -9.00 -3.59
C MET A 129 14.88 -8.00 -4.74
N LEU A 130 15.29 -6.75 -4.59
CA LEU A 130 15.23 -5.75 -5.67
C LEU A 130 16.20 -6.05 -6.82
N ALA A 131 17.27 -6.80 -6.56
CA ALA A 131 18.24 -7.23 -7.57
C ALA A 131 17.86 -8.57 -8.23
N ASP A 132 16.77 -9.20 -7.81
CA ASP A 132 16.27 -10.45 -8.38
C ASP A 132 15.25 -10.15 -9.49
N ASP A 133 15.70 -10.29 -10.74
CA ASP A 133 14.88 -10.04 -11.94
C ASP A 133 13.69 -11.01 -12.10
N SER A 134 13.63 -12.10 -11.31
CA SER A 134 12.47 -13.00 -11.31
C SER A 134 11.29 -12.44 -10.52
N LEU A 135 11.52 -11.43 -9.67
CA LEU A 135 10.50 -10.78 -8.86
C LEU A 135 9.94 -9.55 -9.58
N LEU A 136 8.62 -9.48 -9.63
CA LEU A 136 7.91 -8.30 -10.13
C LEU A 136 7.63 -7.35 -8.99
N TRP A 137 7.87 -6.06 -9.21
CA TRP A 137 7.64 -5.01 -8.23
C TRP A 137 6.62 -4.01 -8.73
N SER A 138 5.77 -3.51 -7.82
CA SER A 138 4.89 -2.42 -8.16
C SER A 138 5.73 -1.21 -8.56
N PRO A 139 5.31 -0.47 -9.60
CA PRO A 139 6.08 0.66 -10.06
C PRO A 139 6.34 1.66 -8.90
N TRP A 140 5.30 2.09 -8.18
CA TRP A 140 5.44 3.09 -7.12
C TRP A 140 6.39 2.70 -5.98
N PHE A 141 6.62 1.40 -5.76
CA PHE A 141 7.57 0.93 -4.76
C PHE A 141 9.03 1.14 -5.20
N LEU A 142 9.31 1.01 -6.50
CA LEU A 142 10.63 1.29 -7.08
C LEU A 142 10.93 2.79 -7.20
N GLY A 143 9.91 3.63 -6.99
CA GLY A 143 10.02 5.08 -7.09
C GLY A 143 10.03 5.60 -8.53
N ILE A 144 9.39 4.87 -9.47
CA ILE A 144 9.02 5.43 -10.79
C ILE A 144 8.42 6.84 -10.68
#